data_AF-A0A2H0V892-F1
#
_entry.id   AF-A0A2H0V892-F1
#
_cell.length_a   1.000
_cell.length_b   1.000
_cell.length_c   1.000
_cell.angle_alpha   90.00
_cell.angle_beta   90.00
_cell.angle_gamma   90.00
#
_symmetry.space_group_name_H-M   'P 1'
#
loop_
_entity.id
_entity.type
_entity.pdbx_description
1 polymer ?
#
loop_
_entity_poly.entity_id
_entity_poly.type
_entity_poly.pdbx_seq_one_letter_code
_entity_poly.pdbx_strand_id
1 'polypeptide(L)'
;MFNSQKKNKSDSTVNDNITAAVNQDLIIHNMPRGVRLSGTIARGVNTPAFHGIESDNSSFSQSSVSNNSVSPTGTLNEKSPANFKIVGWLIMMGGLIFIGILVYLSYIFIIKPVASIPAEDANIIVPDISVDDTGENIATSADPIMDIISTTTDLNQDISLEGSTSTEVVATGTEPIMDIAPLLPILLDSDGDGLSDQEELVFGTSATSADSDNDTYSDSMEISGGYNPIGTGFLIDNDKLQLNSYSGDGFRYSILSPKDWTIQDSANGTTIFFIAPDESFIQVVVTPNYNKASILNWYSESFPGQSLTYNDVKTTATWEGTQSSDGKNVYLTDNRYDNVLVISYIPVISDQVLYPAVFQMMINSLILE
;
A
#
# COMPACT_ATOMS: atom_id res chain seq x y z
N MET A 1 34.56 33.05 74.90
CA MET A 1 36.01 32.87 74.68
C MET A 1 36.23 32.54 73.21
N PHE A 2 37.23 33.22 72.62
CA PHE A 2 37.87 33.04 71.31
C PHE A 2 37.72 31.63 70.70
N ASN A 3 37.57 31.45 69.38
CA ASN A 3 38.57 31.88 68.41
C ASN A 3 38.03 31.94 66.96
N SER A 4 38.60 32.87 66.22
CA SER A 4 38.37 33.18 64.80
C SER A 4 39.62 32.78 64.01
N GLN A 5 39.47 32.23 62.79
CA GLN A 5 40.30 32.47 61.58
C GLN A 5 39.50 31.92 60.38
N LYS A 6 39.06 32.62 59.32
CA LYS A 6 39.55 33.69 58.42
C LYS A 6 40.66 33.29 57.43
N LYS A 7 40.25 33.05 56.17
CA LYS A 7 40.88 33.42 54.86
C LYS A 7 39.76 33.22 53.80
N ASN A 8 39.17 34.20 53.09
CA ASN A 8 39.67 35.26 52.19
C ASN A 8 40.67 34.69 51.15
N LYS A 9 40.58 34.88 49.83
CA LYS A 9 39.89 35.87 48.98
C LYS A 9 40.24 35.58 47.50
N SER A 10 39.31 35.78 46.55
CA SER A 10 39.50 36.45 45.22
C SER A 10 38.17 36.33 44.45
N ASP A 11 37.39 37.41 44.31
CA ASP A 11 37.43 38.39 43.18
C ASP A 11 37.22 37.67 41.84
N SER A 12 36.24 37.99 40.99
CA SER A 12 35.73 39.31 40.64
C SER A 12 34.32 39.26 40.01
N THR A 13 33.56 40.30 40.34
CA THR A 13 32.39 40.89 39.66
C THR A 13 32.51 41.01 38.13
N VAL A 14 31.37 40.94 37.40
CA VAL A 14 30.75 42.05 36.62
C VAL A 14 29.80 41.50 35.52
N ASN A 15 28.54 41.92 35.61
CA ASN A 15 27.48 42.16 34.61
C ASN A 15 26.77 41.02 33.86
N ASP A 16 25.49 40.85 34.21
CA ASP A 16 24.29 41.07 33.40
C ASP A 16 24.35 40.89 31.87
N ASN A 17 23.35 40.13 31.41
CA ASN A 17 22.91 39.88 30.03
C ASN A 17 23.73 38.82 29.28
N ILE A 18 23.18 37.59 29.26
CA ILE A 18 22.97 36.69 28.09
C ILE A 18 22.60 35.32 28.67
N THR A 19 21.31 35.00 28.74
CA THR A 19 20.70 33.71 28.33
C THR A 19 19.21 33.71 28.66
N ALA A 20 18.47 34.62 28.02
CA ALA A 20 17.21 34.21 27.44
C ALA A 20 17.59 33.36 26.22
N ALA A 21 17.79 32.06 26.43
CA ALA A 21 17.99 31.11 25.35
C ALA A 21 17.27 29.81 25.72
N VAL A 22 16.08 29.68 25.14
CA VAL A 22 15.64 28.44 24.51
C VAL A 22 15.69 27.22 25.44
N ASN A 23 14.72 27.12 26.33
CA ASN A 23 14.17 25.81 26.67
C ASN A 23 13.20 25.47 25.52
N GLN A 24 13.75 25.14 24.35
CA GLN A 24 12.99 24.33 23.40
C GLN A 24 13.10 22.93 23.95
N ASP A 25 11.95 22.38 24.32
CA ASP A 25 11.77 20.97 24.56
C ASP A 25 12.44 20.22 23.42
N LEU A 26 13.61 19.66 23.72
CA LEU A 26 14.29 18.73 22.83
C LEU A 26 13.46 17.46 22.95
N ILE A 27 12.33 17.42 22.23
CA ILE A 27 11.54 16.20 22.19
C ILE A 27 12.33 15.25 21.31
N ILE A 28 13.15 14.43 21.97
CA ILE A 28 13.86 13.32 21.34
C ILE A 28 12.78 12.28 21.01
N HIS A 29 12.11 12.51 19.89
CA HIS A 29 11.29 11.54 19.21
C HIS A 29 12.27 10.68 18.41
N ASN A 30 12.31 9.40 18.75
CA ASN A 30 13.13 8.45 18.03
C ASN A 30 12.31 7.17 18.00
N MET A 31 12.27 6.53 16.83
CA MET A 31 12.12 5.07 16.75
C MET A 31 12.93 4.43 17.89
N PRO A 32 12.34 3.53 18.72
CA PRO A 32 13.08 2.93 19.83
C PRO A 32 14.36 2.25 19.33
N ARG A 33 15.53 2.82 19.67
CA ARG A 33 16.83 2.29 19.22
C ARG A 33 17.00 0.86 19.71
N GLY A 34 16.99 -0.11 18.78
CA GLY A 34 17.35 -1.51 19.06
C GLY A 34 16.37 -2.59 18.61
N VAL A 35 15.26 -2.27 17.95
CA VAL A 35 14.34 -3.30 17.43
C VAL A 35 14.58 -3.52 15.94
N ARG A 36 15.18 -4.66 15.59
CA ARG A 36 15.06 -5.20 14.23
C ARG A 36 13.60 -5.62 14.05
N LEU A 37 12.88 -4.87 13.22
CA LEU A 37 11.45 -5.03 12.99
C LEU A 37 11.17 -6.26 12.12
N SER A 38 11.03 -7.42 12.76
CA SER A 38 10.10 -8.43 12.25
C SER A 38 8.70 -8.01 12.68
N GLY A 39 7.86 -7.70 11.69
CA GLY A 39 6.53 -7.07 11.81
C GLY A 39 5.68 -7.61 12.95
N THR A 40 5.70 -6.92 14.08
CA THR A 40 4.86 -7.24 15.22
C THR A 40 4.28 -5.93 15.76
N ILE A 41 2.99 -5.71 15.52
CA ILE A 41 2.19 -4.79 16.33
C ILE A 41 1.96 -5.51 17.68
N ALA A 42 2.95 -5.44 18.56
CA ALA A 42 2.81 -5.95 19.91
C ALA A 42 2.14 -4.88 20.80
N ARG A 43 0.81 -4.80 20.75
CA ARG A 43 0.03 -4.19 21.83
C ARG A 43 -0.74 -5.28 22.55
N GLY A 44 -0.33 -5.54 23.79
CA GLY A 44 -0.90 -6.57 24.66
C GLY A 44 -2.40 -6.41 24.82
N VAL A 45 -3.15 -7.43 24.38
CA VAL A 45 -4.53 -7.64 24.79
C VAL A 45 -4.49 -7.95 26.28
N ASN A 46 -4.94 -6.99 27.09
CA ASN A 46 -5.21 -7.21 28.51
C ASN A 46 -6.30 -8.28 28.63
N THR A 47 -5.88 -9.52 28.89
CA THR A 47 -6.75 -10.57 29.41
C THR A 47 -6.97 -10.29 30.90
N PRO A 48 -8.20 -10.10 31.39
CA PRO A 48 -8.43 -10.07 32.82
C PRO A 48 -8.19 -11.49 33.36
N ALA A 49 -7.19 -11.62 34.23
CA ALA A 49 -6.98 -12.81 35.03
C ALA A 49 -8.22 -13.06 35.91
N PHE A 50 -9.00 -14.09 35.60
CA PHE A 50 -10.13 -14.51 36.42
C PHE A 50 -9.60 -15.36 37.59
N HIS A 51 -9.61 -14.75 38.76
CA HIS A 51 -9.31 -15.37 40.04
C HIS A 51 -10.38 -16.43 40.35
N GLY A 52 -9.94 -17.65 40.66
CA GLY A 52 -10.82 -18.70 41.17
C GLY A 52 -11.33 -18.37 42.57
N ILE A 53 -12.65 -18.47 42.77
CA ILE A 53 -13.25 -18.70 44.08
C ILE A 53 -14.30 -19.81 43.94
N GLU A 54 -14.17 -20.73 44.88
CA GLU A 54 -14.87 -21.99 45.08
C GLU A 54 -16.28 -21.78 45.67
N SER A 55 -17.18 -22.72 45.33
CA SER A 55 -18.41 -23.17 46.02
C SER A 55 -19.41 -22.15 46.59
N ASP A 56 -20.66 -22.22 46.11
CA ASP A 56 -21.73 -22.71 46.99
C ASP A 56 -23.01 -23.18 46.25
N ASN A 57 -23.59 -24.23 46.80
CA ASN A 57 -24.72 -25.00 46.31
C ASN A 57 -26.02 -24.48 46.98
N SER A 58 -27.07 -24.15 46.22
CA SER A 58 -28.45 -24.28 46.73
C SER A 58 -29.50 -24.35 45.64
N SER A 59 -30.38 -25.33 45.82
CA SER A 59 -31.50 -25.83 45.02
C SER A 59 -32.81 -25.02 45.10
N PHE A 60 -33.75 -25.37 44.20
CA PHE A 60 -35.23 -25.17 44.25
C PHE A 60 -35.73 -23.76 43.89
N SER A 61 -36.80 -23.52 43.12
CA SER A 61 -38.03 -24.28 42.82
C SER A 61 -38.78 -23.73 41.59
N GLN A 62 -39.52 -24.61 40.90
CA GLN A 62 -40.56 -24.28 39.91
C GLN A 62 -41.79 -23.59 40.54
N SER A 63 -42.46 -22.71 39.79
CA SER A 63 -43.90 -22.52 39.90
C SER A 63 -44.52 -21.98 38.60
N SER A 64 -45.45 -22.75 38.06
CA SER A 64 -46.42 -22.49 37.00
C SER A 64 -47.57 -21.58 37.47
N VAL A 65 -48.05 -20.64 36.63
CA VAL A 65 -49.46 -20.17 36.67
C VAL A 65 -49.95 -19.82 35.26
N SER A 66 -51.17 -20.29 34.99
CA SER A 66 -51.96 -20.25 33.76
C SER A 66 -52.79 -18.97 33.56
N ASN A 67 -52.93 -18.58 32.28
CA ASN A 67 -54.05 -17.95 31.54
C ASN A 67 -55.13 -17.12 32.27
N ASN A 68 -55.40 -15.93 31.70
CA ASN A 68 -56.77 -15.50 31.42
C ASN A 68 -56.87 -14.63 30.16
N SER A 69 -57.91 -14.92 29.37
CA SER A 69 -58.29 -14.35 28.08
C SER A 69 -59.07 -13.04 28.20
N VAL A 70 -58.80 -12.08 27.31
CA VAL A 70 -59.79 -11.06 26.87
C VAL A 70 -59.53 -10.71 25.40
N SER A 71 -60.54 -10.88 24.54
CA SER A 71 -60.58 -10.38 23.16
C SER A 71 -60.87 -8.87 23.11
N PRO A 72 -60.48 -8.19 22.02
CA PRO A 72 -61.51 -7.46 21.29
C PRO A 72 -61.41 -7.63 19.77
N THR A 73 -62.60 -7.76 19.19
CA THR A 73 -62.99 -7.64 17.79
C THR A 73 -62.59 -6.31 17.16
N GLY A 74 -62.00 -6.36 15.98
CA GLY A 74 -61.78 -5.23 15.07
C GLY A 74 -61.68 -5.73 13.63
N THR A 75 -62.55 -5.22 12.77
CA THR A 75 -62.86 -5.66 11.40
C THR A 75 -61.67 -5.57 10.42
N LEU A 76 -61.40 -6.66 9.71
CA LEU A 76 -60.44 -6.70 8.59
C LEU A 76 -61.08 -6.14 7.31
N ASN A 77 -60.53 -5.04 6.81
CA ASN A 77 -60.62 -4.67 5.39
C ASN A 77 -59.41 -5.29 4.68
N GLU A 78 -59.62 -6.43 4.01
CA GLU A 78 -58.60 -7.10 3.21
C GLU A 78 -58.51 -6.43 1.84
N LYS A 79 -57.46 -5.61 1.64
CA LYS A 79 -57.08 -5.08 0.33
C LYS A 79 -56.15 -6.09 -0.35
N SER A 80 -56.66 -6.74 -1.39
CA SER A 80 -55.93 -7.64 -2.28
C SER A 80 -54.62 -7.00 -2.82
N PRO A 81 -53.45 -7.67 -2.73
CA PRO A 81 -52.22 -7.21 -3.37
C PRO A 81 -52.18 -7.68 -4.83
N ALA A 82 -52.28 -6.74 -5.75
CA ALA A 82 -52.08 -6.96 -7.17
C ALA A 82 -50.58 -7.15 -7.51
N ASN A 83 -50.30 -8.16 -8.36
CA ASN A 83 -49.24 -8.17 -9.39
C ASN A 83 -47.78 -8.62 -9.07
N PHE A 84 -47.54 -9.55 -8.13
CA PHE A 84 -46.20 -10.16 -7.99
C PHE A 84 -45.80 -11.15 -9.09
N LYS A 85 -46.73 -11.64 -9.92
CA LYS A 85 -46.46 -12.64 -10.97
C LYS A 85 -45.71 -12.07 -12.19
N ILE A 86 -45.83 -10.76 -12.43
CA ILE A 86 -45.25 -10.10 -13.61
C ILE A 86 -43.75 -9.85 -13.40
N VAL A 87 -43.35 -9.48 -12.18
CA VAL A 87 -41.94 -9.21 -11.83
C VAL A 87 -41.10 -10.49 -11.92
N GLY A 88 -41.65 -11.63 -11.47
CA GLY A 88 -40.96 -12.92 -11.57
C GLY A 88 -40.73 -13.38 -13.02
N TRP A 89 -41.67 -13.10 -13.93
CA TRP A 89 -41.51 -13.44 -15.35
C TRP A 89 -40.48 -12.55 -16.05
N LEU A 90 -40.39 -11.27 -15.66
CA LEU A 90 -39.41 -10.33 -16.19
C LEU A 90 -37.98 -10.70 -15.77
N ILE A 91 -37.78 -11.15 -14.53
CA ILE A 91 -36.48 -11.62 -14.03
C ILE A 91 -36.06 -12.92 -14.76
N MET A 92 -36.99 -13.86 -14.94
CA MET A 92 -36.71 -15.10 -15.69
C MET A 92 -36.36 -14.84 -17.16
N MET A 93 -37.04 -13.90 -17.81
CA MET A 93 -36.77 -13.57 -19.21
C MET A 93 -35.46 -12.78 -19.37
N GLY A 94 -35.14 -11.90 -18.42
CA GLY A 94 -33.84 -11.21 -18.37
C GLY A 94 -32.67 -12.17 -18.19
N GLY A 95 -32.81 -13.17 -17.31
CA GLY A 95 -31.79 -14.21 -17.11
C GLY A 95 -31.53 -15.05 -18.36
N LEU A 96 -32.57 -15.41 -19.11
CA LEU A 96 -32.45 -16.19 -20.35
C LEU A 96 -31.75 -15.40 -21.47
N ILE A 97 -32.02 -14.10 -21.58
CA ILE A 97 -31.33 -13.20 -22.52
C ILE A 97 -29.85 -13.07 -22.13
N PHE A 98 -29.55 -12.91 -20.85
CA PHE A 98 -28.17 -12.79 -20.36
C PHE A 98 -27.34 -14.05 -20.64
N ILE A 99 -27.91 -15.24 -20.42
CA ILE A 99 -27.28 -16.51 -20.75
C ILE A 99 -27.03 -16.63 -22.26
N GLY A 100 -27.99 -16.20 -23.10
CA GLY A 100 -27.81 -16.18 -24.55
C GLY A 100 -26.66 -15.27 -25.02
N ILE A 101 -26.50 -14.09 -24.39
CA ILE A 101 -25.40 -13.17 -24.67
C ILE A 101 -24.05 -13.79 -24.28
N LEU A 102 -23.96 -14.44 -23.12
CA LEU A 102 -22.72 -15.10 -22.68
C LEU A 102 -22.32 -16.25 -23.62
N VAL A 103 -23.28 -17.06 -24.07
CA VAL A 103 -23.02 -18.13 -25.06
C VAL A 103 -22.55 -17.54 -26.39
N TYR A 104 -23.14 -16.43 -26.85
CA TYR A 104 -22.73 -15.78 -28.09
C TYR A 104 -21.32 -15.15 -28.01
N LEU A 105 -20.99 -14.51 -26.89
CA LEU A 105 -19.64 -13.97 -26.65
C LEU A 105 -18.60 -15.09 -26.57
N SER A 106 -18.92 -16.19 -25.89
CA SER A 106 -18.09 -17.40 -25.86
C SER A 106 -17.87 -17.99 -27.26
N TYR A 107 -18.92 -18.03 -28.10
CA TYR A 107 -18.82 -18.47 -29.49
C TYR A 107 -17.88 -17.57 -30.33
N ILE A 108 -17.98 -16.25 -30.20
CA ILE A 108 -17.08 -15.32 -30.90
C ILE A 108 -15.63 -15.58 -30.48
N PHE A 109 -15.38 -15.73 -29.18
CA PHE A 109 -14.03 -15.88 -28.65
C PHE A 109 -13.37 -17.22 -29.06
N ILE A 110 -14.13 -18.31 -29.07
CA ILE A 110 -13.58 -19.65 -29.35
C ILE A 110 -13.43 -19.91 -30.86
N ILE A 111 -14.36 -19.41 -31.69
CA ILE A 111 -14.46 -19.85 -33.10
C ILE A 111 -13.98 -18.79 -34.09
N LYS A 112 -13.90 -17.52 -33.70
CA LYS A 112 -13.29 -16.45 -34.52
C LYS A 112 -12.03 -15.91 -33.84
N PRO A 113 -10.86 -16.55 -34.02
CA PRO A 113 -9.62 -15.86 -33.69
C PRO A 113 -9.58 -14.56 -34.51
N VAL A 114 -9.42 -13.43 -33.81
CA VAL A 114 -9.11 -12.15 -34.45
C VAL A 114 -7.94 -12.38 -35.39
N ALA A 115 -8.13 -12.05 -36.67
CA ALA A 115 -7.10 -12.19 -37.68
C ALA A 115 -5.84 -11.44 -37.22
N SER A 116 -4.71 -12.14 -37.23
CA SER A 116 -3.39 -11.57 -37.00
C SER A 116 -3.19 -10.35 -37.89
N ILE A 117 -2.83 -9.22 -37.28
CA ILE A 117 -2.35 -8.03 -37.98
C ILE A 117 -1.11 -8.45 -38.78
N PRO A 118 -1.03 -8.23 -40.10
CA PRO A 118 0.17 -8.50 -40.86
C PRO A 118 1.29 -7.58 -40.36
N ALA A 119 2.48 -8.15 -40.14
CA ALA A 119 3.68 -7.37 -39.91
C ALA A 119 3.93 -6.49 -41.14
N GLU A 120 3.81 -5.17 -40.95
CA GLU A 120 4.26 -4.21 -41.94
C GLU A 120 5.79 -4.16 -41.86
N ASP A 121 6.46 -4.58 -42.93
CA ASP A 121 7.91 -4.53 -43.08
C ASP A 121 8.40 -3.07 -42.94
N ALA A 122 8.87 -2.73 -41.74
CA ALA A 122 9.65 -1.52 -41.52
C ALA A 122 11.02 -1.69 -42.21
N ASN A 123 11.06 -1.35 -43.49
CA ASN A 123 12.28 -1.29 -44.28
C ASN A 123 13.14 -0.11 -43.76
N ILE A 124 14.02 -0.38 -42.79
CA ILE A 124 15.02 0.59 -42.33
C ILE A 124 16.02 0.80 -43.45
N ILE A 125 15.94 1.96 -44.10
CA ILE A 125 16.97 2.47 -45.00
C ILE A 125 18.18 2.84 -44.13
N VAL A 126 19.17 1.95 -44.09
CA VAL A 126 20.52 2.29 -43.61
C VAL A 126 21.27 2.89 -44.81
N PRO A 127 21.75 4.15 -44.74
CA PRO A 127 22.63 4.67 -45.77
C PRO A 127 23.99 4.00 -45.69
N ASP A 128 24.36 3.35 -46.79
CA ASP A 128 25.67 2.79 -47.09
C ASP A 128 26.76 3.88 -47.01
N ILE A 129 27.70 3.71 -46.09
CA ILE A 129 28.96 4.46 -46.09
C ILE A 129 30.08 3.45 -46.31
N SER A 130 30.51 3.41 -47.56
CA SER A 130 31.70 2.72 -48.05
C SER A 130 32.96 3.27 -47.37
N VAL A 131 33.76 2.38 -46.76
CA VAL A 131 35.20 2.60 -46.56
C VAL A 131 35.93 1.39 -47.13
N ASP A 132 36.55 1.62 -48.29
CA ASP A 132 37.64 0.84 -48.84
C ASP A 132 38.94 1.36 -48.19
N ASP A 133 39.77 0.49 -47.61
CA ASP A 133 41.17 0.33 -48.03
C ASP A 133 41.94 -0.66 -47.10
N THR A 134 42.53 -1.66 -47.77
CA THR A 134 43.71 -2.50 -47.50
C THR A 134 44.23 -2.82 -46.08
N GLY A 135 44.35 -4.14 -45.82
CA GLY A 135 45.66 -4.80 -45.89
C GLY A 135 46.51 -4.96 -44.61
N GLU A 136 46.55 -6.21 -44.14
CA GLU A 136 47.73 -6.99 -43.74
C GLU A 136 48.18 -7.14 -42.25
N ASN A 137 48.33 -8.43 -41.93
CA ASN A 137 48.78 -9.18 -40.75
C ASN A 137 49.86 -8.57 -39.82
N ILE A 138 49.87 -8.98 -38.53
CA ILE A 138 50.81 -9.95 -37.90
C ILE A 138 50.39 -10.19 -36.42
N ALA A 139 50.37 -11.46 -36.00
CA ALA A 139 50.20 -11.90 -34.62
C ALA A 139 51.47 -11.68 -33.75
N THR A 140 51.34 -11.58 -32.41
CA THR A 140 52.09 -12.35 -31.38
C THR A 140 52.08 -11.67 -29.98
N SER A 141 51.56 -12.41 -28.98
CA SER A 141 52.01 -12.56 -27.56
C SER A 141 52.00 -11.40 -26.53
N ALA A 142 51.48 -11.79 -25.34
CA ALA A 142 51.85 -11.44 -23.95
C ALA A 142 51.06 -10.33 -23.20
N ASP A 143 50.31 -10.77 -22.19
CA ASP A 143 49.94 -10.03 -20.96
C ASP A 143 51.16 -9.80 -20.05
N PRO A 144 51.07 -9.10 -18.89
CA PRO A 144 50.23 -7.94 -18.48
C PRO A 144 51.11 -6.79 -17.92
N ILE A 145 50.54 -5.65 -17.45
CA ILE A 145 50.91 -4.89 -16.22
C ILE A 145 50.12 -3.56 -16.09
N MET A 146 49.68 -3.31 -14.85
CA MET A 146 49.26 -2.05 -14.18
C MET A 146 49.84 -0.72 -14.70
N ASP A 147 49.03 0.35 -14.77
CA ASP A 147 48.90 1.35 -13.69
C ASP A 147 48.01 2.55 -14.09
N ILE A 148 47.08 2.89 -13.19
CA ILE A 148 46.63 4.20 -12.69
C ILE A 148 47.01 5.45 -13.51
N ILE A 149 46.01 6.31 -13.81
CA ILE A 149 45.99 7.78 -13.52
C ILE A 149 44.56 8.33 -13.74
N SER A 150 44.03 8.93 -12.67
CA SER A 150 42.88 9.83 -12.68
C SER A 150 43.24 11.14 -13.39
N THR A 151 42.35 11.68 -14.23
CA THR A 151 42.42 13.10 -14.60
C THR A 151 41.03 13.70 -14.69
N THR A 152 40.75 14.61 -13.75
CA THR A 152 39.65 15.57 -13.75
C THR A 152 39.87 16.60 -14.84
N THR A 153 38.83 16.98 -15.60
CA THR A 153 38.83 18.24 -16.36
C THR A 153 37.45 18.89 -16.25
N ASP A 154 37.37 19.89 -15.37
CA ASP A 154 36.39 20.98 -15.41
C ASP A 154 36.67 21.87 -16.62
N LEU A 155 35.62 22.28 -17.34
CA LEU A 155 35.63 23.50 -18.17
C LEU A 155 34.25 24.17 -18.13
N ASN A 156 34.20 25.26 -17.37
CA ASN A 156 33.20 26.32 -17.48
C ASN A 156 33.39 27.10 -18.79
N GLN A 157 32.30 27.48 -19.46
CA GLN A 157 32.28 28.71 -20.25
C GLN A 157 30.92 29.41 -20.19
N ASP A 158 31.01 30.65 -19.73
CA ASP A 158 30.00 31.68 -19.53
C ASP A 158 29.81 32.48 -20.84
N ILE A 159 28.55 32.73 -21.27
CA ILE A 159 28.22 33.80 -22.22
C ILE A 159 26.84 34.40 -21.86
N SER A 160 26.86 35.70 -21.55
CA SER A 160 25.76 36.57 -21.20
C SER A 160 25.15 37.35 -22.39
N LEU A 161 23.81 37.46 -22.38
CA LEU A 161 22.91 38.61 -22.67
C LEU A 161 23.12 39.53 -23.91
N GLU A 162 22.08 39.67 -24.76
CA GLU A 162 21.23 40.88 -24.89
C GLU A 162 20.20 40.78 -26.05
N GLY A 163 19.03 41.43 -25.88
CA GLY A 163 18.31 42.08 -26.99
C GLY A 163 16.85 41.69 -27.30
N SER A 164 15.87 42.38 -26.68
CA SER A 164 14.45 42.41 -27.08
C SER A 164 14.24 43.06 -28.45
N THR A 165 13.34 42.52 -29.28
CA THR A 165 12.54 43.29 -30.24
C THR A 165 11.17 42.65 -30.41
N SER A 166 10.13 43.45 -30.16
CA SER A 166 8.71 43.18 -30.35
C SER A 166 8.34 43.01 -31.82
N THR A 167 7.50 42.03 -32.13
CA THR A 167 6.65 42.08 -33.32
C THR A 167 5.24 41.65 -32.93
N GLU A 168 4.33 42.60 -33.05
CA GLU A 168 2.88 42.51 -32.92
C GLU A 168 2.32 41.72 -34.11
N VAL A 169 1.58 40.63 -33.85
CA VAL A 169 0.71 40.01 -34.86
C VAL A 169 -0.66 39.79 -34.24
N VAL A 170 -1.62 40.53 -34.79
CA VAL A 170 -3.04 40.55 -34.44
C VAL A 170 -3.74 39.28 -34.94
N ALA A 171 -4.51 38.70 -34.03
CA ALA A 171 -5.46 37.59 -34.09
C ALA A 171 -6.03 37.17 -35.47
N THR A 172 -5.97 35.86 -35.72
CA THR A 172 -7.12 35.10 -36.21
C THR A 172 -7.43 33.99 -35.23
N GLY A 173 -8.64 34.03 -34.69
CA GLY A 173 -9.15 33.08 -33.70
C GLY A 173 -9.12 31.65 -34.20
N THR A 174 -8.31 30.85 -33.54
CA THR A 174 -8.56 29.45 -33.29
C THR A 174 -8.08 29.28 -31.86
N GLU A 175 -9.03 29.10 -30.95
CA GLU A 175 -8.74 28.70 -29.57
C GLU A 175 -7.66 27.61 -29.63
N PRO A 176 -6.49 27.77 -28.98
CA PRO A 176 -5.66 26.61 -28.75
C PRO A 176 -6.55 25.69 -27.93
N ILE A 177 -6.88 24.53 -28.50
CA ILE A 177 -7.43 23.42 -27.72
C ILE A 177 -6.44 23.27 -26.58
N MET A 178 -6.88 23.70 -25.40
CA MET A 178 -6.23 23.46 -24.13
C MET A 178 -5.96 21.97 -24.13
N ASP A 179 -4.69 21.63 -24.32
CA ASP A 179 -4.21 20.27 -24.25
C ASP A 179 -4.71 19.71 -22.92
N ILE A 180 -5.62 18.76 -23.02
CA ILE A 180 -6.44 18.33 -21.90
C ILE A 180 -5.52 17.58 -20.95
N ALA A 181 -5.19 18.28 -19.86
CA ALA A 181 -4.50 17.83 -18.66
C ALA A 181 -3.02 17.45 -18.85
N PRO A 182 -2.12 17.89 -17.94
CA PRO A 182 -0.95 17.08 -17.71
C PRO A 182 -1.47 15.68 -17.37
N LEU A 183 -0.92 14.66 -18.03
CA LEU A 183 -0.84 13.32 -17.47
C LEU A 183 -0.69 13.49 -15.95
N LEU A 184 -1.67 13.00 -15.19
CA LEU A 184 -1.72 13.08 -13.71
C LEU A 184 -0.31 13.01 -13.14
N PRO A 185 0.09 13.83 -12.14
CA PRO A 185 1.47 13.87 -11.65
C PRO A 185 1.88 12.44 -11.29
N ILE A 186 2.68 11.84 -12.17
CA ILE A 186 2.93 10.40 -12.15
C ILE A 186 3.99 10.23 -11.07
N LEU A 187 3.55 9.98 -9.84
CA LEU A 187 4.43 9.76 -8.70
C LEU A 187 5.44 10.90 -8.49
N LEU A 188 4.98 12.16 -8.56
CA LEU A 188 5.81 13.27 -8.11
C LEU A 188 6.12 13.04 -6.63
N ASP A 189 7.40 13.10 -6.30
CA ASP A 189 7.97 13.03 -4.95
C ASP A 189 8.78 14.31 -4.78
N SER A 190 8.14 15.31 -4.17
CA SER A 190 8.61 16.69 -4.18
C SER A 190 9.81 16.93 -3.24
N ASP A 191 10.01 16.12 -2.22
CA ASP A 191 11.18 16.20 -1.32
C ASP A 191 12.18 15.05 -1.45
N GLY A 192 11.84 14.03 -2.23
CA GLY A 192 12.73 12.93 -2.61
C GLY A 192 12.92 11.88 -1.52
N ASP A 193 11.98 11.74 -0.58
CA ASP A 193 12.06 10.79 0.52
C ASP A 193 11.63 9.36 0.13
N GLY A 194 10.99 9.21 -1.03
CA GLY A 194 10.48 7.94 -1.55
C GLY A 194 8.97 7.72 -1.39
N LEU A 195 8.22 8.70 -0.86
CA LEU A 195 6.76 8.78 -0.95
C LEU A 195 6.39 9.73 -2.08
N SER A 196 5.34 9.40 -2.84
CA SER A 196 4.76 10.40 -3.73
C SER A 196 3.94 11.42 -2.95
N ASP A 197 3.84 12.66 -3.45
CA ASP A 197 2.99 13.74 -2.91
C ASP A 197 1.56 13.26 -2.66
N GLN A 198 1.07 12.34 -3.50
CA GLN A 198 -0.25 11.74 -3.39
C GLN A 198 -0.36 10.76 -2.21
N GLU A 199 0.69 10.00 -1.92
CA GLU A 199 0.75 9.12 -0.75
C GLU A 199 0.94 9.89 0.55
N GLU A 200 1.65 11.00 0.51
CA GLU A 200 1.79 11.86 1.68
C GLU A 200 0.46 12.42 2.18
N LEU A 201 -0.46 12.73 1.26
CA LEU A 201 -1.85 13.06 1.62
C LEU A 201 -2.55 11.93 2.38
N VAL A 202 -2.23 10.67 2.06
CA VAL A 202 -2.79 9.48 2.72
C VAL A 202 -2.24 9.33 4.14
N PHE A 203 -0.96 9.60 4.34
CA PHE A 203 -0.31 9.49 5.66
C PHE A 203 -0.42 10.76 6.52
N GLY A 204 -0.80 11.89 5.91
CA GLY A 204 -0.88 13.19 6.55
C GLY A 204 0.46 13.92 6.66
N THR A 205 1.47 13.48 5.91
CA THR A 205 2.83 14.04 5.87
C THR A 205 2.90 15.24 4.91
N SER A 206 4.06 15.89 4.86
CA SER A 206 4.30 17.13 4.15
C SER A 206 5.13 16.90 2.89
N ALA A 207 4.51 17.13 1.73
CA ALA A 207 5.14 16.96 0.40
C ALA A 207 6.28 17.90 0.04
N THR A 208 6.91 18.53 1.00
CA THR A 208 8.10 19.36 0.78
C THR A 208 9.10 19.17 1.92
N SER A 209 8.90 18.17 2.77
CA SER A 209 9.68 17.90 3.97
C SER A 209 9.78 16.40 4.17
N ALA A 210 10.93 15.84 3.79
CA ALA A 210 11.19 14.41 3.88
C ALA A 210 11.03 13.82 5.30
N ASP A 211 11.03 14.67 6.32
CA ASP A 211 10.82 14.37 7.74
C ASP A 211 9.73 15.36 8.23
N SER A 212 8.49 14.88 8.35
CA SER A 212 7.33 15.75 8.62
C SER A 212 7.22 16.17 10.08
N ASP A 213 7.69 15.35 11.02
CA ASP A 213 7.63 15.63 12.45
C ASP A 213 8.95 16.15 13.05
N ASN A 214 9.99 16.23 12.22
CA ASN A 214 11.34 16.73 12.51
C ASN A 214 12.11 15.89 13.54
N ASP A 215 11.93 14.57 13.51
CA ASP A 215 12.57 13.62 14.43
C ASP A 215 13.84 12.93 13.91
N THR A 216 14.31 13.32 12.72
CA THR A 216 15.49 12.84 11.97
C THR A 216 15.30 11.56 11.16
N TYR A 217 14.11 10.98 11.15
CA TYR A 217 13.76 9.89 10.24
C TYR A 217 12.91 10.41 9.10
N SER A 218 13.07 9.82 7.91
CA SER A 218 12.19 10.19 6.81
C SER A 218 10.82 9.53 6.95
N ASP A 219 9.77 10.18 6.45
CA ASP A 219 8.40 9.68 6.52
C ASP A 219 8.30 8.27 5.89
N SER A 220 8.95 8.07 4.74
CA SER A 220 9.05 6.77 4.06
C SER A 220 9.71 5.67 4.92
N MET A 221 10.73 6.03 5.72
CA MET A 221 11.44 5.10 6.59
C MET A 221 10.56 4.71 7.78
N GLU A 222 9.83 5.66 8.33
CA GLU A 222 8.92 5.42 9.44
C GLU A 222 7.74 4.54 9.03
N ILE A 223 7.09 4.84 7.91
CA ILE A 223 5.97 4.04 7.38
C ILE A 223 6.42 2.61 7.08
N SER A 224 7.56 2.44 6.41
CA SER A 224 8.11 1.10 6.13
C SER A 224 8.51 0.35 7.40
N GLY A 225 8.92 1.08 8.44
CA GLY A 225 9.21 0.57 9.78
C GLY A 225 7.99 0.34 10.67
N GLY A 226 6.79 0.78 10.26
CA GLY A 226 5.59 0.70 11.09
C GLY A 226 5.55 1.72 12.24
N TYR A 227 6.21 2.86 12.09
CA TYR A 227 6.17 4.02 12.98
C TYR A 227 5.27 5.13 12.41
N ASN A 228 4.89 6.07 13.26
CA ASN A 228 4.00 7.17 12.89
C ASN A 228 4.82 8.35 12.31
N PRO A 229 4.65 8.75 11.05
CA PRO A 229 5.48 9.80 10.42
C PRO A 229 5.10 11.24 10.78
N ILE A 230 4.05 11.42 11.58
CA ILE A 230 3.55 12.75 11.98
C ILE A 230 3.56 12.92 13.51
N GLY A 231 4.36 12.12 14.20
CA GLY A 231 4.53 12.20 15.64
C GLY A 231 4.88 10.87 16.27
N THR A 232 4.81 10.78 17.59
CA THR A 232 5.27 9.58 18.29
C THR A 232 4.44 8.32 18.04
N GLY A 233 5.09 7.17 18.14
CA GLY A 233 4.43 5.88 18.37
C GLY A 233 4.50 4.95 17.18
N PHE A 234 3.55 4.03 17.10
CA PHE A 234 3.46 3.09 15.99
C PHE A 234 2.54 3.64 14.91
N LEU A 235 2.68 3.16 13.69
CA LEU A 235 1.87 3.59 12.55
C LEU A 235 0.35 3.46 12.79
N ILE A 236 -0.07 2.50 13.63
CA ILE A 236 -1.48 2.34 14.04
C ILE A 236 -2.02 3.52 14.87
N ASP A 237 -1.15 4.33 15.48
CA ASP A 237 -1.53 5.53 16.22
C ASP A 237 -1.73 6.74 15.27
N ASN A 238 -1.45 6.61 13.96
CA ASN A 238 -1.72 7.67 12.98
C ASN A 238 -3.23 7.82 12.73
N ASP A 239 -3.75 9.04 12.93
CA ASP A 239 -5.17 9.37 12.83
C ASP A 239 -5.75 9.22 11.41
N LYS A 240 -4.93 9.08 10.37
CA LYS A 240 -5.36 8.82 8.98
C LYS A 240 -5.57 7.35 8.68
N LEU A 241 -5.15 6.44 9.56
CA LEU A 241 -5.18 5.00 9.34
C LEU A 241 -6.13 4.30 10.31
N GLN A 242 -6.71 3.18 9.88
CA GLN A 242 -7.57 2.34 10.70
C GLN A 242 -7.18 0.87 10.58
N LEU A 243 -7.23 0.14 11.70
CA LEU A 243 -7.08 -1.31 11.72
C LEU A 243 -8.44 -1.97 11.51
N ASN A 244 -8.55 -2.77 10.46
CA ASN A 244 -9.74 -3.55 10.16
C ASN A 244 -9.47 -5.03 10.46
N SER A 245 -10.44 -5.72 11.05
CA SER A 245 -10.36 -7.16 11.33
C SER A 245 -11.48 -7.90 10.62
N TYR A 246 -11.13 -8.98 9.93
CA TYR A 246 -12.04 -9.82 9.16
C TYR A 246 -11.95 -11.27 9.59
N SER A 247 -13.06 -11.98 9.45
CA SER A 247 -13.16 -13.40 9.78
C SER A 247 -14.14 -14.06 8.82
N GLY A 248 -13.68 -15.06 8.08
CA GLY A 248 -14.49 -15.81 7.12
C GLY A 248 -13.87 -17.18 6.85
N ASP A 249 -14.69 -18.21 6.71
CA ASP A 249 -14.26 -19.59 6.42
C ASP A 249 -13.16 -20.14 7.36
N GLY A 250 -13.24 -19.76 8.64
CA GLY A 250 -12.28 -20.19 9.67
C GLY A 250 -10.93 -19.49 9.61
N PHE A 251 -10.76 -18.55 8.68
CA PHE A 251 -9.58 -17.69 8.55
C PHE A 251 -9.86 -16.31 9.15
N ARG A 252 -8.88 -15.77 9.86
CA ARG A 252 -8.97 -14.47 10.52
C ARG A 252 -7.74 -13.66 10.18
N TYR A 253 -7.94 -12.39 9.88
CA TYR A 253 -6.84 -11.48 9.66
C TYR A 253 -7.20 -10.06 10.06
N SER A 254 -6.17 -9.28 10.38
CA SER A 254 -6.29 -7.83 10.56
C SER A 254 -5.30 -7.11 9.67
N ILE A 255 -5.69 -5.93 9.17
CA ILE A 255 -4.93 -5.14 8.20
C ILE A 255 -5.16 -3.65 8.45
N LEU A 256 -4.09 -2.85 8.44
CA LEU A 256 -4.21 -1.39 8.41
C LEU A 256 -4.66 -0.95 7.02
N SER A 257 -5.52 0.07 6.96
CA SER A 257 -5.87 0.75 5.72
C SER A 257 -6.02 2.25 5.97
N PRO A 258 -5.97 3.08 4.92
CA PRO A 258 -6.42 4.46 5.02
C PRO A 258 -7.88 4.55 5.47
N LYS A 259 -8.21 5.54 6.31
CA LYS A 259 -9.58 5.83 6.76
C LYS A 259 -10.46 6.38 5.66
N ASP A 260 -9.88 7.16 4.76
CA ASP A 260 -10.62 7.86 3.70
C ASP A 260 -10.89 6.98 2.46
N TRP A 261 -10.40 5.74 2.46
CA TRP A 261 -10.68 4.77 1.39
C TRP A 261 -12.01 4.06 1.63
N THR A 262 -12.71 3.74 0.54
CA THR A 262 -13.97 2.99 0.63
C THR A 262 -13.69 1.50 0.81
N ILE A 263 -14.32 0.88 1.80
CA ILE A 263 -14.19 -0.55 2.06
C ILE A 263 -15.49 -1.27 1.67
N GLN A 264 -15.38 -2.33 0.86
CA GLN A 264 -16.50 -3.20 0.51
C GLN A 264 -16.19 -4.65 0.89
N ASP A 265 -16.97 -5.19 1.83
CA ASP A 265 -16.96 -6.63 2.14
C ASP A 265 -17.98 -7.34 1.24
N SER A 266 -17.49 -8.10 0.27
CA SER A 266 -18.32 -8.78 -0.72
C SER A 266 -18.62 -10.24 -0.36
N ALA A 267 -17.94 -10.80 0.64
CA ALA A 267 -18.06 -12.23 0.96
C ALA A 267 -17.85 -12.54 2.46
N ASN A 268 -18.34 -11.67 3.35
CA ASN A 268 -18.26 -11.84 4.81
C ASN A 268 -16.83 -12.14 5.29
N GLY A 269 -15.88 -11.29 4.91
CA GLY A 269 -14.49 -11.40 5.34
C GLY A 269 -13.60 -12.29 4.48
N THR A 270 -14.12 -12.98 3.46
CA THR A 270 -13.28 -13.75 2.52
C THR A 270 -12.97 -13.01 1.23
N THR A 271 -13.66 -11.90 0.94
CA THR A 271 -13.34 -11.01 -0.19
C THR A 271 -13.62 -9.57 0.19
N ILE A 272 -12.55 -8.79 0.35
CA ILE A 272 -12.59 -7.37 0.73
C ILE A 272 -11.97 -6.53 -0.37
N PHE A 273 -12.61 -5.41 -0.70
CA PHE A 273 -12.06 -4.39 -1.58
C PHE A 273 -11.77 -3.12 -0.78
N PHE A 274 -10.56 -2.60 -0.89
CA PHE A 274 -10.15 -1.28 -0.42
C PHE A 274 -9.99 -0.39 -1.64
N ILE A 275 -10.92 0.54 -1.84
CA ILE A 275 -11.04 1.37 -3.05
C ILE A 275 -10.51 2.76 -2.72
N ALA A 276 -9.47 3.16 -3.44
CA ALA A 276 -8.81 4.45 -3.33
C ALA A 276 -9.61 5.57 -4.03
N PRO A 277 -9.33 6.85 -3.73
CA PRO A 277 -10.02 7.99 -4.34
C PRO A 277 -9.88 8.09 -5.87
N ASP A 278 -8.81 7.52 -6.44
CA ASP A 278 -8.58 7.47 -7.89
C ASP A 278 -9.30 6.30 -8.57
N GLU A 279 -10.12 5.54 -7.82
CA GLU A 279 -10.80 4.32 -8.24
C GLU A 279 -9.90 3.08 -8.43
N SER A 280 -8.59 3.19 -8.15
CA SER A 280 -7.76 2.00 -7.99
C SER A 280 -8.19 1.24 -6.74
N PHE A 281 -7.92 -0.07 -6.68
CA PHE A 281 -8.32 -0.85 -5.51
C PHE A 281 -7.33 -1.96 -5.18
N ILE A 282 -7.26 -2.25 -3.88
CA ILE A 282 -6.59 -3.42 -3.34
C ILE A 282 -7.66 -4.42 -2.98
N GLN A 283 -7.59 -5.60 -3.58
CA GLN A 283 -8.48 -6.71 -3.28
C GLN A 283 -7.76 -7.72 -2.38
N VAL A 284 -8.46 -8.19 -1.34
CA VAL A 284 -8.01 -9.29 -0.48
C VAL A 284 -8.98 -10.46 -0.65
N VAL A 285 -8.47 -11.64 -1.00
CA VAL A 285 -9.24 -12.86 -1.18
C VAL A 285 -8.66 -14.00 -0.34
N VAL A 286 -9.49 -14.63 0.49
CA VAL A 286 -9.13 -15.85 1.22
C VAL A 286 -9.46 -17.05 0.33
N THR A 287 -8.44 -17.85 -0.01
CA THR A 287 -8.59 -19.06 -0.83
C THR A 287 -8.21 -20.31 -0.04
N PRO A 288 -9.00 -21.40 -0.09
CA PRO A 288 -8.63 -22.65 0.57
C PRO A 288 -7.31 -23.24 0.05
N ASN A 289 -6.48 -23.75 0.95
CA ASN A 289 -5.25 -24.47 0.65
C ASN A 289 -5.40 -25.95 1.02
N TYR A 290 -6.18 -26.69 0.23
CA TYR A 290 -6.56 -28.08 0.54
C TYR A 290 -5.39 -29.03 0.76
N ASN A 291 -4.25 -28.77 0.10
CA ASN A 291 -3.04 -29.58 0.22
C ASN A 291 -2.17 -29.18 1.43
N LYS A 292 -2.52 -28.09 2.14
CA LYS A 292 -1.71 -27.50 3.21
C LYS A 292 -0.27 -27.24 2.75
N ALA A 293 -0.11 -26.81 1.50
CA ALA A 293 1.19 -26.55 0.92
C ALA A 293 1.80 -25.27 1.52
N SER A 294 3.11 -25.28 1.81
CA SER A 294 3.87 -24.06 2.09
C SER A 294 3.70 -23.06 0.94
N ILE A 295 3.89 -21.77 1.19
CA ILE A 295 3.61 -20.74 0.19
C ILE A 295 4.40 -20.91 -1.11
N LEU A 296 5.65 -21.37 -1.02
CA LEU A 296 6.50 -21.62 -2.19
C LEU A 296 5.94 -22.74 -3.08
N ASN A 297 5.51 -23.85 -2.47
CA ASN A 297 4.92 -24.98 -3.18
C ASN A 297 3.56 -24.60 -3.77
N TRP A 298 2.71 -23.94 -2.98
CA TRP A 298 1.42 -23.47 -3.45
C TRP A 298 1.55 -22.54 -4.66
N TYR A 299 2.53 -21.62 -4.63
CA TYR A 299 2.79 -20.73 -5.75
C TYR A 299 3.27 -21.50 -6.99
N SER A 300 4.20 -22.43 -6.82
CA SER A 300 4.74 -23.24 -7.92
C SER A 300 3.68 -24.12 -8.59
N GLU A 301 2.73 -24.64 -7.79
CA GLU A 301 1.57 -25.39 -8.27
C GLU A 301 0.56 -24.49 -9.01
N SER A 302 0.32 -23.28 -8.49
CA SER A 302 -0.64 -22.33 -9.04
C SER A 302 -0.17 -21.67 -10.33
N PHE A 303 1.14 -21.48 -10.48
CA PHE A 303 1.76 -20.77 -11.61
C PHE A 303 2.85 -21.63 -12.28
N PRO A 304 2.48 -22.74 -12.94
CA PRO A 304 3.45 -23.62 -13.58
C PRO A 304 4.27 -22.87 -14.63
N GLY A 305 5.59 -22.88 -14.49
CA GLY A 305 6.53 -22.19 -15.39
C GLY A 305 7.08 -20.89 -14.83
N GLN A 306 6.54 -20.37 -13.73
CA GLN A 306 7.22 -19.35 -12.92
C GLN A 306 8.05 -20.04 -11.84
N SER A 307 9.29 -19.57 -11.65
CA SER A 307 10.18 -20.12 -10.62
C SER A 307 10.41 -19.06 -9.56
N LEU A 308 9.99 -19.37 -8.34
CA LEU A 308 10.41 -18.67 -7.14
C LEU A 308 11.48 -19.49 -6.43
N THR A 309 12.37 -18.79 -5.74
CA THR A 309 13.37 -19.36 -4.86
C THR A 309 13.01 -19.07 -3.40
N TYR A 310 13.69 -19.74 -2.47
CA TYR A 310 13.51 -19.48 -1.04
C TYR A 310 13.80 -18.02 -0.65
N ASN A 311 14.70 -17.34 -1.37
CA ASN A 311 15.03 -15.93 -1.10
C ASN A 311 13.88 -14.97 -1.45
N ASP A 312 12.91 -15.43 -2.24
CA ASP A 312 11.73 -14.65 -2.62
C ASP A 312 10.60 -14.80 -1.59
N VAL A 313 10.79 -15.65 -0.58
CA VAL A 313 9.83 -15.84 0.52
C VAL A 313 10.18 -14.93 1.69
N LYS A 314 9.23 -14.09 2.08
CA LYS A 314 9.27 -13.30 3.32
C LYS A 314 8.53 -14.04 4.43
N THR A 315 9.10 -14.05 5.62
CA THR A 315 8.48 -14.66 6.80
C THR A 315 8.37 -13.64 7.93
N THR A 316 7.21 -13.58 8.56
CA THR A 316 6.93 -12.81 9.78
C THR A 316 6.59 -13.76 10.93
N ALA A 317 6.22 -13.22 12.09
CA ALA A 317 5.76 -14.05 13.20
C ALA A 317 4.43 -14.78 12.91
N THR A 318 3.60 -14.24 12.02
CA THR A 318 2.24 -14.72 11.77
C THR A 318 2.04 -15.34 10.40
N TRP A 319 2.91 -15.05 9.44
CA TRP A 319 2.73 -15.49 8.06
C TRP A 319 4.04 -15.70 7.31
N GLU A 320 4.01 -16.57 6.30
CA GLU A 320 4.99 -16.60 5.22
C GLU A 320 4.33 -16.19 3.91
N GLY A 321 5.10 -15.58 3.03
CA GLY A 321 4.55 -14.92 1.85
C GLY A 321 5.53 -14.78 0.71
N THR A 322 4.99 -14.66 -0.50
CA THR A 322 5.73 -14.29 -1.71
C THR A 322 4.90 -13.31 -2.54
N GLN A 323 5.51 -12.72 -3.56
CA GLN A 323 4.87 -11.79 -4.48
C GLN A 323 5.09 -12.18 -5.94
N SER A 324 4.21 -11.72 -6.82
CA SER A 324 4.42 -11.80 -8.27
C SER A 324 5.58 -10.91 -8.71
N SER A 325 6.14 -11.20 -9.88
CA SER A 325 7.26 -10.46 -10.47
C SER A 325 6.95 -8.99 -10.76
N ASP A 326 5.69 -8.65 -11.02
CA ASP A 326 5.20 -7.28 -11.19
C ASP A 326 4.93 -6.55 -9.85
N GLY A 327 5.06 -7.24 -8.72
CA GLY A 327 4.82 -6.71 -7.38
C GLY A 327 3.35 -6.37 -7.08
N LYS A 328 2.39 -6.68 -7.96
CA LYS A 328 0.97 -6.31 -7.78
C LYS A 328 0.16 -7.39 -7.07
N ASN A 329 0.68 -8.60 -6.93
CA ASN A 329 0.03 -9.68 -6.22
C ASN A 329 0.93 -10.22 -5.12
N VAL A 330 0.36 -10.40 -3.94
CA VAL A 330 1.03 -10.97 -2.76
C VAL A 330 0.21 -12.15 -2.27
N TYR A 331 0.89 -13.24 -1.96
CA TYR A 331 0.31 -14.50 -1.56
C TYR A 331 0.88 -14.86 -0.20
N LEU A 332 0.01 -15.01 0.80
CA LEU A 332 0.42 -15.22 2.19
C LEU A 332 -0.31 -16.44 2.77
N THR A 333 0.33 -17.14 3.69
CA THR A 333 -0.32 -18.20 4.47
C THR A 333 0.17 -18.16 5.91
N ASP A 334 -0.68 -18.61 6.83
CA ASP A 334 -0.32 -18.74 8.25
C ASP A 334 0.42 -20.06 8.51
N ASN A 335 0.74 -20.32 9.78
CA ASN A 335 1.41 -21.57 10.17
C ASN A 335 0.53 -22.83 10.12
N ARG A 336 -0.79 -22.69 9.87
CA ARG A 336 -1.72 -23.81 9.74
C ARG A 336 -1.83 -24.28 8.30
N TYR A 337 -1.49 -23.41 7.35
CA TYR A 337 -1.57 -23.65 5.90
C TYR A 337 -2.98 -24.00 5.42
N ASP A 338 -4.02 -23.63 6.16
CA ASP A 338 -5.40 -23.97 5.79
C ASP A 338 -5.91 -23.13 4.63
N ASN A 339 -5.39 -21.90 4.50
CA ASN A 339 -5.77 -20.94 3.48
C ASN A 339 -4.56 -20.18 2.94
N VAL A 340 -4.69 -19.65 1.74
CA VAL A 340 -3.82 -18.62 1.17
C VAL A 340 -4.61 -17.32 1.05
N LEU A 341 -4.07 -16.26 1.63
CA LEU A 341 -4.55 -14.90 1.44
C LEU A 341 -3.89 -14.34 0.17
N VAL A 342 -4.71 -14.03 -0.83
CA VAL A 342 -4.28 -13.41 -2.09
C VAL A 342 -4.63 -11.93 -2.02
N ILE A 343 -3.63 -11.07 -2.19
CA ILE A 343 -3.79 -9.62 -2.15
C ILE A 343 -3.34 -9.06 -3.48
N SER A 344 -4.22 -8.36 -4.18
CA SER A 344 -3.97 -7.84 -5.51
C SER A 344 -4.19 -6.33 -5.54
N TYR A 345 -3.22 -5.57 -6.06
CA TYR A 345 -3.39 -4.17 -6.43
C TYR A 345 -3.86 -4.09 -7.88
N ILE A 346 -5.03 -3.49 -8.11
CA ILE A 346 -5.58 -3.24 -9.43
C ILE A 346 -5.58 -1.72 -9.67
N PRO A 347 -4.65 -1.19 -10.48
CA PRO A 347 -4.64 0.22 -10.83
C PRO A 347 -5.71 0.53 -11.89
N VAL A 348 -6.16 1.79 -11.94
CA VAL A 348 -7.04 2.26 -13.03
C VAL A 348 -6.31 2.25 -14.36
N ILE A 349 -5.05 2.65 -14.36
CA ILE A 349 -4.16 2.61 -15.51
C ILE A 349 -3.17 1.47 -15.27
N SER A 350 -3.21 0.43 -16.11
CA SER A 350 -2.50 -0.85 -15.92
C SER A 350 -1.08 -0.71 -15.39
N ASP A 351 -0.32 0.26 -15.89
CA ASP A 351 1.12 0.38 -15.63
C ASP A 351 1.46 1.46 -14.58
N GLN A 352 0.46 2.01 -13.88
CA GLN A 352 0.64 3.05 -12.89
C GLN A 352 0.07 2.62 -11.53
N VAL A 353 0.95 2.24 -10.62
CA VAL A 353 0.59 2.01 -9.21
C VAL A 353 0.77 3.34 -8.48
N LEU A 354 -0.33 4.03 -8.17
CA LEU A 354 -0.30 5.36 -7.57
C LEU A 354 -0.03 5.33 -6.06
N TYR A 355 -0.35 4.22 -5.39
CA TYR A 355 -0.17 4.07 -3.93
C TYR A 355 0.71 2.85 -3.56
N PRO A 356 1.95 2.74 -4.06
CA PRO A 356 2.83 1.60 -3.79
C PRO A 356 3.25 1.48 -2.31
N ALA A 357 3.57 2.58 -1.63
CA ALA A 357 3.90 2.60 -0.21
C ALA A 357 2.68 2.27 0.65
N VAL A 358 1.48 2.74 0.28
CA VAL A 358 0.23 2.31 0.94
C VAL A 358 0.04 0.81 0.79
N PHE A 359 0.19 0.26 -0.42
CA PHE A 359 0.07 -1.19 -0.65
C PHE A 359 1.05 -1.98 0.23
N GLN A 360 2.31 -1.56 0.25
CA GLN A 360 3.35 -2.21 1.05
C GLN A 360 3.08 -2.09 2.56
N MET A 361 2.59 -0.95 3.02
CA MET A 361 2.16 -0.70 4.40
C MET A 361 1.02 -1.65 4.79
N MET A 362 0.00 -1.79 3.94
CA MET A 362 -1.10 -2.73 4.16
C MET A 362 -0.57 -4.15 4.33
N ILE A 363 0.33 -4.61 3.45
CA ILE A 363 0.94 -5.95 3.54
C ILE A 363 1.77 -6.10 4.83
N ASN A 364 2.58 -5.12 5.18
CA ASN A 364 3.44 -5.18 6.36
C ASN A 364 2.65 -5.16 7.68
N SER A 365 1.45 -4.57 7.67
CA SER A 365 0.55 -4.51 8.82
C SER A 365 -0.25 -5.79 9.08
N LEU A 366 -0.20 -6.76 8.16
CA LEU A 366 -1.04 -7.96 8.23
C LEU A 366 -0.69 -8.85 9.42
N ILE A 367 -1.75 -9.22 10.14
CA ILE A 367 -1.72 -10.20 11.21
C ILE A 367 -2.69 -11.31 10.81
N LEU A 368 -2.20 -12.54 10.69
CA LEU A 368 -3.03 -13.74 10.47
C LEU A 368 -3.20 -14.49 11.80
N GLU A 369 -4.43 -14.93 12.09
CA GLU A 369 -4.81 -15.61 13.35
C GLU A 369 -5.40 -17.01 13.15
#